data_AF-A0A1H3CS66-F1
#
_entry.id   AF-A0A1H3CS66-F1
#
_cell.length_a   1.000
_cell.length_b   1.000
_cell.length_c   1.000
_cell.angle_alpha   90.00
_cell.angle_beta   90.00
_cell.angle_gamma   90.00
#
_symmetry.space_group_name_H-M   'P 1'
#
loop_
_entity.id
_entity.type
_entity.pdbx_description
1 polymer ?
#
loop_
_entity_poly.entity_id
_entity_poly.type
_entity_poly.pdbx_seq_one_letter_code
_entity_poly.pdbx_strand_id
1 'polypeptide(L)'
;MSTSTRSVTGLIRRQGFRQFLELCKRYKYLYLAVLVLQLGGTGAALLLAELSRRIFDGGTELTHAELVRLIIGIAVMVMLGLFFSLGARICNQVVNTNIVFRMRQIILQQLTNLSLKYHERTHSAHTQNILFNELEVFKHFIVFDMLRLISLPVSFIAVGIYLFTVNPLLGAIAVLVGPFQLLSNLVMRGRFKDLIAEQQANGGEVFFHMDETLSGIREVKMNQLEQSVFARFEKVCKEGIRLWVSA
;
A
#
# COMPACT_ATOMS: atom_id res chain seq x y z
N MET A 1 -7.43 30.70 5.33
CA MET A 1 -7.36 30.95 3.87
C MET A 1 -5.90 30.96 3.45
N SER A 2 -5.41 29.88 2.82
CA SER A 2 -4.15 29.77 2.07
C SER A 2 -3.99 28.30 1.67
N THR A 3 -4.73 27.90 0.65
CA THR A 3 -4.54 26.64 -0.06
C THR A 3 -3.25 26.72 -0.85
N SER A 4 -2.11 26.47 -0.18
CA SER A 4 -0.84 26.26 -0.86
C SER A 4 -1.00 25.03 -1.75
N THR A 5 -1.16 25.27 -3.05
CA THR A 5 -1.00 24.30 -4.13
C THR A 5 0.38 23.66 -3.98
N ARG A 6 0.44 22.52 -3.27
CA ARG A 6 1.63 21.67 -3.15
C ARG A 6 1.96 21.13 -4.54
N SER A 7 2.73 21.91 -5.29
CA SER A 7 3.21 21.55 -6.63
C SER A 7 4.06 20.28 -6.56
N VAL A 8 3.74 19.31 -7.42
CA VAL A 8 4.44 18.02 -7.58
C VAL A 8 5.94 18.24 -7.80
N THR A 9 6.30 19.33 -8.48
CA THR A 9 7.68 19.73 -8.78
C THR A 9 8.47 20.11 -7.52
N GLY A 10 7.81 20.62 -6.48
CA GLY A 10 8.43 20.90 -5.17
C GLY A 10 8.69 19.65 -4.33
N LEU A 11 7.92 18.58 -4.55
CA LEU A 11 8.13 17.28 -3.91
C LEU A 11 9.40 16.60 -4.45
N ILE A 12 9.61 16.70 -5.77
CA ILE A 12 10.73 16.11 -6.50
C ILE A 12 12.09 16.73 -6.12
N ARG A 13 12.10 18.00 -5.69
CA ARG A 13 13.33 18.74 -5.36
C ARG A 13 13.87 18.48 -3.95
N ARG A 14 13.13 17.78 -3.08
CA ARG A 14 13.58 17.47 -1.71
C ARG A 14 14.68 16.41 -1.71
N GLN A 15 15.68 16.54 -0.83
CA GLN A 15 16.78 15.57 -0.67
C GLN A 15 16.26 14.12 -0.43
N GLY A 16 15.15 13.97 0.30
CA GLY A 16 14.50 12.67 0.49
C GLY A 16 13.99 12.02 -0.81
N PHE A 17 13.55 12.82 -1.79
CA PHE A 17 13.09 12.30 -3.08
C PHE A 17 14.25 11.85 -3.97
N ARG A 18 15.43 12.47 -3.86
CA ARG A 18 16.64 11.99 -4.56
C ARG A 18 17.14 10.67 -4.00
N GLN A 19 17.19 10.53 -2.69
CA GLN A 19 17.54 9.26 -2.04
C GLN A 19 16.53 8.15 -2.39
N PHE A 20 15.24 8.51 -2.49
CA PHE A 20 14.18 7.64 -3.00
C PHE A 20 14.43 7.18 -4.45
N LEU A 21 14.79 8.10 -5.35
CA LEU A 21 15.04 7.76 -6.75
C LEU A 21 16.28 6.86 -6.91
N GLU A 22 17.30 7.06 -6.07
CA GLU A 22 18.48 6.19 -6.02
C GLU A 22 18.16 4.78 -5.52
N LEU A 23 17.30 4.64 -4.52
CA LEU A 23 16.77 3.34 -4.06
C LEU A 23 16.02 2.62 -5.19
N CYS A 24 15.09 3.30 -5.87
CA CYS A 24 14.37 2.72 -7.00
C CYS A 24 15.31 2.35 -8.17
N LYS A 25 16.31 3.19 -8.47
CA LYS A 25 17.28 2.94 -9.54
C LYS A 25 18.14 1.72 -9.26
N ARG A 26 18.50 1.47 -8.00
CA ARG A 26 19.28 0.31 -7.58
C ARG A 26 18.55 -1.02 -7.78
N TYR A 27 17.23 -1.04 -7.58
CA TYR A 27 16.39 -2.23 -7.73
C TYR A 27 15.57 -2.26 -9.03
N LYS A 28 15.97 -1.47 -10.04
CA LYS A 28 15.21 -1.27 -11.30
C LYS A 28 14.77 -2.57 -11.99
N TYR A 29 15.61 -3.61 -11.98
CA TYR A 29 15.30 -4.89 -12.62
C TYR A 29 14.21 -5.67 -11.88
N LEU A 30 14.20 -5.60 -10.55
CA LEU A 30 13.15 -6.23 -9.74
C LEU A 30 11.82 -5.49 -9.89
N TYR A 31 11.85 -4.15 -9.90
CA TYR A 31 10.66 -3.35 -10.19
C TYR A 31 10.09 -3.65 -11.58
N LEU A 32 10.95 -3.76 -12.59
CA LEU A 32 10.55 -4.13 -13.95
C LEU A 32 9.99 -5.56 -13.99
N ALA A 33 10.61 -6.52 -13.32
CA ALA A 33 10.11 -7.89 -13.24
C ALA A 33 8.71 -7.95 -12.59
N VAL A 34 8.49 -7.24 -11.48
CA VAL A 34 7.17 -7.17 -10.85
C VAL A 34 6.13 -6.55 -11.78
N LEU A 35 6.50 -5.48 -12.49
CA LEU A 35 5.61 -4.81 -13.43
C LEU A 35 5.23 -5.75 -14.58
N VAL A 36 6.19 -6.46 -15.16
CA VAL A 36 5.95 -7.47 -16.21
C VAL A 36 5.07 -8.60 -15.68
N LEU A 37 5.30 -9.08 -14.46
CA LEU A 37 4.47 -10.13 -13.85
C LEU A 37 3.03 -9.65 -13.58
N GLN A 38 2.84 -8.40 -13.14
CA GLN A 38 1.50 -7.82 -12.96
C GLN A 38 0.76 -7.64 -14.29
N LEU A 39 1.44 -7.13 -15.32
CA LEU A 39 0.85 -6.99 -16.65
C LEU A 39 0.57 -8.35 -17.29
N GLY A 40 1.47 -9.32 -17.12
CA GLY A 40 1.25 -10.71 -17.53
C GLY A 40 0.05 -11.34 -16.83
N GLY A 41 -0.11 -11.10 -15.52
CA GLY A 41 -1.29 -11.52 -14.78
C GLY A 41 -2.59 -10.87 -15.27
N THR A 42 -2.54 -9.59 -15.64
CA THR A 42 -3.68 -8.89 -16.26
C THR A 42 -4.02 -9.50 -17.62
N GLY A 43 -3.01 -9.82 -18.44
CA GLY A 43 -3.19 -10.50 -19.73
C GLY A 43 -3.81 -11.89 -19.57
N ALA A 44 -3.34 -12.67 -18.60
CA ALA A 44 -3.91 -13.98 -18.27
C ALA A 44 -5.39 -13.86 -17.85
N ALA A 45 -5.74 -12.85 -17.07
CA ALA A 45 -7.13 -12.58 -16.69
C ALA A 45 -8.02 -12.20 -17.90
N LEU A 46 -7.49 -11.43 -18.86
CA LEU A 46 -8.21 -11.11 -20.10
C LEU A 46 -8.42 -12.35 -20.97
N LEU A 47 -7.40 -13.20 -21.12
CA LEU A 47 -7.53 -14.46 -21.85
C LEU A 47 -8.54 -15.40 -21.19
N LEU A 48 -8.55 -15.45 -19.85
CA LEU A 48 -9.55 -16.18 -19.09
C LEU A 48 -10.97 -15.64 -19.35
N ALA A 49 -11.14 -14.32 -19.38
CA ALA A 49 -12.42 -13.68 -19.67
C ALA A 49 -12.92 -13.99 -21.09
N GLU A 50 -12.02 -14.01 -22.09
CA GLU A 50 -12.35 -14.38 -23.47
C GLU A 50 -12.74 -15.85 -23.59
N LEU A 51 -12.01 -16.76 -22.95
CA LEU A 51 -12.38 -18.19 -22.91
C LEU A 51 -13.73 -18.41 -22.23
N SER A 52 -13.97 -17.71 -21.12
CA SER A 52 -15.26 -17.75 -20.42
C SER A 52 -16.39 -17.28 -21.34
N ARG A 53 -16.20 -16.15 -22.02
CA ARG A 53 -17.17 -15.63 -22.99
C ARG A 53 -17.49 -16.65 -24.09
N ARG A 54 -16.47 -17.29 -24.68
CA ARG A 54 -16.69 -18.31 -25.74
C ARG A 54 -17.52 -19.49 -25.26
N ILE A 55 -17.41 -19.88 -23.99
CA ILE A 55 -18.25 -20.93 -23.40
C ILE A 55 -19.71 -20.47 -23.30
N PHE A 56 -19.95 -19.24 -22.83
CA PHE A 56 -21.30 -18.69 -22.69
C PHE A 56 -21.97 -18.44 -24.05
N ASP A 57 -21.22 -17.89 -25.03
CA ASP A 57 -21.74 -17.59 -26.37
C ASP A 57 -22.00 -18.88 -27.19
N GLY A 58 -21.23 -19.96 -26.98
CA GLY A 58 -21.40 -21.26 -27.65
C GLY A 58 -22.36 -22.23 -26.95
N GLY A 59 -23.06 -21.79 -25.89
CA GLY A 59 -23.62 -22.57 -24.78
C GLY A 59 -24.59 -23.73 -25.05
N THR A 60 -24.87 -24.11 -26.29
CA THR A 60 -25.72 -25.28 -26.62
C THR A 60 -25.31 -26.07 -27.87
N GLU A 61 -24.37 -25.59 -28.69
CA GLU A 61 -23.93 -26.27 -29.93
C GLU A 61 -22.56 -26.96 -29.82
N LEU A 62 -21.91 -26.85 -28.67
CA LEU A 62 -20.55 -27.35 -28.47
C LEU A 62 -20.52 -28.88 -28.29
N THR A 63 -19.63 -29.53 -29.03
CA THR A 63 -19.38 -30.97 -28.89
C THR A 63 -18.76 -31.26 -27.51
N HIS A 64 -19.02 -32.43 -26.92
CA HIS A 64 -18.42 -32.83 -25.63
C HIS A 64 -16.88 -32.70 -25.61
N ALA A 65 -16.21 -32.98 -26.73
CA ALA A 65 -14.76 -32.82 -26.88
C ALA A 65 -14.29 -31.35 -26.87
N GLU A 66 -15.10 -30.41 -27.37
CA GLU A 66 -14.79 -28.98 -27.39
C GLU A 66 -15.01 -28.36 -26.01
N LEU A 67 -16.05 -28.79 -25.30
CA LEU A 67 -16.28 -28.41 -23.90
C LEU A 67 -15.12 -28.84 -22.99
N VAL A 68 -14.65 -30.08 -23.11
CA VAL A 68 -13.50 -30.57 -22.33
C VAL A 68 -12.23 -29.77 -22.65
N ARG A 69 -11.98 -29.46 -23.94
CA ARG A 69 -10.84 -28.63 -24.35
C ARG A 69 -10.91 -27.21 -23.79
N LEU A 70 -12.09 -26.59 -23.78
CA LEU A 70 -12.32 -25.26 -23.21
C LEU A 70 -12.13 -25.24 -21.68
N ILE A 71 -12.64 -26.25 -20.97
CA ILE A 71 -12.46 -26.39 -19.52
C ILE A 71 -10.98 -26.57 -19.16
N ILE A 72 -10.24 -27.40 -19.91
CA ILE A 72 -8.79 -27.56 -19.74
C ILE A 72 -8.08 -26.22 -20.03
N GLY A 73 -8.47 -25.50 -21.08
CA GLY A 73 -7.92 -24.19 -21.41
C GLY A 73 -8.12 -23.16 -20.29
N ILE A 74 -9.30 -23.13 -19.68
CA ILE A 74 -9.59 -22.30 -18.50
C ILE A 74 -8.71 -22.70 -17.32
N ALA A 75 -8.62 -24.00 -17.01
CA ALA A 75 -7.81 -24.49 -15.91
C ALA A 75 -6.33 -24.08 -16.09
N VAL A 76 -5.79 -24.20 -17.30
CA VAL A 76 -4.43 -23.76 -17.64
C VAL A 76 -4.28 -22.24 -17.47
N MET A 77 -5.24 -21.45 -17.92
CA MET A 77 -5.18 -19.99 -17.76
C MET A 77 -5.29 -19.53 -16.30
N VAL A 78 -6.10 -20.22 -15.49
CA VAL A 78 -6.16 -19.99 -14.04
C VAL A 78 -4.82 -20.32 -13.39
N MET A 79 -4.22 -21.47 -13.71
CA MET A 79 -2.91 -21.86 -13.20
C MET A 79 -1.80 -20.87 -13.59
N LEU A 80 -1.84 -20.39 -14.83
CA LEU A 80 -0.91 -19.39 -15.33
C LEU A 80 -1.13 -18.02 -14.65
N GLY A 81 -2.38 -17.60 -14.45
CA GLY A 81 -2.71 -16.41 -13.66
C GLY A 81 -2.22 -16.51 -12.21
N LEU A 82 -2.40 -17.68 -11.57
CA LEU A 82 -1.86 -17.95 -10.24
C LEU A 82 -0.33 -17.85 -10.23
N PHE A 83 0.35 -18.43 -11.22
CA PHE A 83 1.80 -18.34 -11.35
C PHE A 83 2.29 -16.89 -11.44
N PHE A 84 1.69 -16.06 -12.30
CA PHE A 84 2.02 -14.63 -12.40
C PHE A 84 1.76 -13.89 -11.09
N SER A 85 0.64 -14.18 -10.42
CA SER A 85 0.28 -13.54 -9.16
C SER A 85 1.25 -13.90 -8.02
N LEU A 86 1.64 -15.19 -7.92
CA LEU A 86 2.56 -15.68 -6.91
C LEU A 86 3.97 -15.15 -7.18
N GLY A 87 4.42 -15.18 -8.44
CA GLY A 87 5.70 -14.59 -8.85
C GLY A 87 5.77 -13.11 -8.49
N ALA A 88 4.73 -12.34 -8.81
CA ALA A 88 4.66 -10.93 -8.46
C ALA A 88 4.70 -10.73 -6.94
N ARG A 89 3.98 -11.54 -6.15
CA ARG A 89 3.99 -11.46 -4.68
C ARG A 89 5.37 -11.76 -4.09
N ILE A 90 6.04 -12.81 -4.55
CA ILE A 90 7.37 -13.19 -4.06
C ILE A 90 8.38 -12.09 -4.41
N CYS A 91 8.40 -11.62 -5.67
CA CYS A 91 9.29 -10.53 -6.07
C CYS A 91 9.03 -9.24 -5.27
N ASN A 92 7.76 -8.87 -5.07
CA ASN A 92 7.40 -7.74 -4.21
C ASN A 92 7.95 -7.93 -2.81
N GLN A 93 7.79 -9.12 -2.21
CA GLN A 93 8.27 -9.38 -0.85
C GLN A 93 9.79 -9.32 -0.74
N VAL A 94 10.52 -9.79 -1.75
CA VAL A 94 11.99 -9.67 -1.78
C VAL A 94 12.42 -8.20 -1.87
N VAL A 95 11.77 -7.40 -2.72
CA VAL A 95 12.02 -5.96 -2.83
C VAL A 95 11.70 -5.26 -1.52
N ASN A 96 10.56 -5.59 -0.92
CA ASN A 96 10.07 -5.07 0.34
C ASN A 96 11.11 -5.22 1.45
N THR A 97 11.59 -6.44 1.68
CA THR A 97 12.55 -6.75 2.73
C THR A 97 13.87 -6.00 2.52
N ASN A 98 14.42 -6.01 1.31
CA ASN A 98 15.68 -5.34 1.00
C ASN A 98 15.61 -3.81 1.21
N ILE A 99 14.51 -3.19 0.79
CA ILE A 99 14.31 -1.75 0.95
C ILE A 99 14.19 -1.39 2.42
N VAL A 100 13.44 -2.16 3.22
CA VAL A 100 13.28 -1.89 4.67
C VAL A 100 14.62 -1.91 5.39
N PHE A 101 15.42 -2.95 5.19
CA PHE A 101 16.70 -3.06 5.88
C PHE A 101 17.62 -1.89 5.53
N ARG A 102 17.66 -1.51 4.25
CA ARG A 102 18.45 -0.36 3.79
C ARG A 102 17.96 0.95 4.40
N MET A 103 16.64 1.15 4.44
CA MET A 103 16.06 2.37 5.00
C MET A 103 16.29 2.47 6.51
N ARG A 104 16.10 1.38 7.26
CA ARG A 104 16.42 1.33 8.70
C ARG A 104 17.89 1.69 8.95
N GLN A 105 18.81 1.18 8.14
CA GLN A 105 20.24 1.51 8.25
C GLN A 105 20.51 2.99 7.99
N ILE A 106 19.90 3.58 6.96
CA ILE A 106 20.05 5.01 6.63
C ILE A 106 19.52 5.89 7.76
N ILE A 107 18.33 5.58 8.27
CA ILE A 107 17.70 6.34 9.37
C ILE A 107 18.56 6.23 10.62
N LEU A 108 19.04 5.03 10.97
CA LEU A 108 19.90 4.83 12.12
C LEU A 108 21.20 5.62 12.01
N GLN A 109 21.85 5.61 10.84
CA GLN A 109 23.08 6.38 10.59
C GLN A 109 22.85 7.90 10.69
N GLN A 110 21.70 8.40 10.24
CA GLN A 110 21.36 9.82 10.38
C GLN A 110 21.07 10.17 11.84
N LEU A 111 20.38 9.29 12.57
CA LEU A 111 20.06 9.45 13.98
C LEU A 111 21.32 9.49 14.86
N THR A 112 22.32 8.66 14.57
CA THR A 112 23.59 8.66 15.32
C THR A 112 24.44 9.92 15.07
N ASN A 113 24.24 10.59 13.94
CA ASN A 113 24.98 11.81 13.58
C ASN A 113 24.27 13.10 14.04
N LEU A 114 23.07 12.99 14.62
CA LEU A 114 22.33 14.14 15.15
C LEU A 114 22.96 14.64 16.45
N SER A 115 22.94 15.97 16.63
CA SER A 115 23.49 16.63 17.82
C SER A 115 22.79 16.16 19.10
N LEU A 116 23.51 16.15 20.23
CA LEU A 116 22.95 15.81 21.54
C LEU A 116 21.66 16.59 21.89
N LYS A 117 21.61 17.88 21.50
CA LYS A 117 20.43 18.75 21.66
C LYS A 117 19.14 18.21 21.01
N TYR A 118 19.24 17.41 19.95
CA TYR A 118 18.08 16.77 19.33
C TYR A 118 17.54 15.64 20.23
N HIS A 119 18.45 14.83 20.78
CA HIS A 119 18.14 13.71 21.67
C HIS A 119 17.60 14.17 23.03
N GLU A 120 18.02 15.34 23.51
CA GLU A 120 17.45 15.95 24.73
C GLU A 120 16.02 16.49 24.52
N ARG A 121 15.68 16.90 23.31
CA ARG A 121 14.37 17.49 22.99
C ARG A 121 13.33 16.48 22.54
N THR A 122 13.77 15.32 22.05
CA THR A 122 12.91 14.34 21.39
C THR A 122 12.91 13.04 22.17
N HIS A 123 11.74 12.56 22.57
CA HIS A 123 11.62 11.33 23.34
C HIS A 123 11.99 10.09 22.49
N SER A 124 12.54 9.05 23.11
CA SER A 124 12.95 7.79 22.47
C SER A 124 11.80 7.14 21.69
N ALA A 125 10.59 7.12 22.27
CA ALA A 125 9.41 6.55 21.64
C ALA A 125 9.05 7.22 20.30
N HIS A 126 9.30 8.52 20.14
CA HIS A 126 9.04 9.20 18.87
C HIS A 126 9.94 8.64 17.76
N THR A 127 11.22 8.45 18.07
CA THR A 127 12.18 7.85 17.15
C THR A 127 11.83 6.39 16.83
N GLN A 128 11.39 5.62 17.83
CA GLN A 128 10.92 4.25 17.62
C GLN A 128 9.67 4.22 16.71
N ASN A 129 8.70 5.11 16.94
CA ASN A 129 7.51 5.21 16.10
C ASN A 129 7.86 5.54 14.64
N ILE A 130 8.86 6.40 14.40
CA ILE A 130 9.36 6.66 13.04
C ILE A 130 9.96 5.39 12.41
N LEU A 131 10.80 4.66 13.15
CA LEU A 131 11.47 3.44 12.68
C LEU A 131 10.52 2.27 12.40
N PHE A 132 9.43 2.16 13.16
CA PHE A 132 8.50 1.04 13.06
C PHE A 132 7.23 1.36 12.28
N ASN A 133 6.64 2.54 12.46
CA ASN A 133 5.33 2.88 11.91
C ASN A 133 5.45 3.75 10.65
N GLU A 134 6.10 4.91 10.73
CA GLU A 134 6.21 5.81 9.57
C GLU A 134 7.02 5.17 8.43
N LEU A 135 8.10 4.46 8.77
CA LEU A 135 8.90 3.74 7.78
C LEU A 135 8.09 2.66 7.06
N GLU A 136 7.19 1.97 7.77
CA GLU A 136 6.37 0.90 7.22
C GLU A 136 5.34 1.45 6.22
N VAL A 137 4.71 2.59 6.54
CA VAL A 137 3.82 3.32 5.62
C VAL A 137 4.59 3.76 4.37
N PHE A 138 5.77 4.34 4.56
CA PHE A 138 6.59 4.82 3.45
C PHE A 138 7.08 3.66 2.56
N LYS A 139 7.48 2.55 3.17
CA LYS A 139 7.79 1.31 2.46
C LYS A 139 6.61 0.83 1.63
N HIS A 140 5.41 0.80 2.21
CA HIS A 140 4.22 0.35 1.49
C HIS A 140 3.97 1.21 0.24
N PHE A 141 4.17 2.52 0.37
CA PHE A 141 4.09 3.45 -0.75
C PHE A 141 5.13 3.14 -1.84
N ILE A 142 6.39 2.87 -1.46
CA ILE A 142 7.50 2.57 -2.37
C ILE A 142 7.32 1.25 -3.12
N VAL A 143 6.88 0.21 -2.40
CA VAL A 143 6.84 -1.14 -2.95
C VAL A 143 5.57 -1.35 -3.75
N PHE A 144 4.42 -0.89 -3.24
CA PHE A 144 3.13 -1.23 -3.83
C PHE A 144 2.48 -0.07 -4.57
N ASP A 145 2.40 1.12 -3.98
CA ASP A 145 1.63 2.22 -4.57
C ASP A 145 2.31 2.81 -5.79
N MET A 146 3.63 2.94 -5.74
CA MET A 146 4.49 3.28 -6.87
C MET A 146 4.26 2.37 -8.09
N LEU A 147 4.25 1.05 -7.88
CA LEU A 147 3.98 0.10 -8.95
C LEU A 147 2.55 0.21 -9.45
N ARG A 148 1.58 0.34 -8.54
CA ARG A 148 0.15 0.51 -8.87
C ARG A 148 -0.12 1.77 -9.68
N LEU A 149 0.60 2.87 -9.43
CA LEU A 149 0.47 4.09 -10.22
C LEU A 149 0.76 3.88 -11.71
N ILE A 150 1.58 2.88 -12.06
CA ILE A 150 1.91 2.54 -13.45
C ILE A 150 1.02 1.39 -13.95
N SER A 151 0.86 0.33 -13.14
CA SER A 151 0.11 -0.85 -13.58
C SER A 151 -1.39 -0.60 -13.69
N LEU A 152 -2.00 0.16 -12.76
CA LEU A 152 -3.44 0.45 -12.79
C LEU A 152 -3.91 1.12 -14.09
N PRO A 153 -3.32 2.24 -14.56
CA PRO A 153 -3.77 2.87 -15.80
C PRO A 153 -3.51 1.98 -17.02
N VAL A 154 -2.39 1.25 -17.06
CA VAL A 154 -2.10 0.33 -18.18
C VAL A 154 -3.11 -0.81 -18.23
N SER A 155 -3.40 -1.45 -17.09
CA SER A 155 -4.41 -2.50 -16.99
C SER A 155 -5.81 -1.96 -17.28
N PHE A 156 -6.14 -0.74 -16.83
CA PHE A 156 -7.42 -0.08 -17.13
C PHE A 156 -7.59 0.15 -18.63
N ILE A 157 -6.55 0.65 -19.32
CA ILE A 157 -6.56 0.83 -20.78
C ILE A 157 -6.67 -0.52 -21.49
N ALA A 158 -5.90 -1.53 -21.07
CA ALA A 158 -5.93 -2.86 -21.68
C ALA A 158 -7.32 -3.51 -21.58
N VAL A 159 -7.94 -3.46 -20.40
CA VAL A 159 -9.31 -3.94 -20.17
C VAL A 159 -10.33 -3.11 -20.96
N GLY A 160 -10.15 -1.78 -21.01
CA GLY A 160 -11.00 -0.89 -21.79
C GLY A 160 -10.99 -1.23 -23.28
N ILE A 161 -9.81 -1.38 -23.88
CA ILE A 161 -9.64 -1.78 -25.28
C ILE A 161 -10.34 -3.12 -25.54
N TYR A 162 -10.10 -4.12 -24.67
CA TYR A 162 -10.76 -5.42 -24.78
C TYR A 162 -12.29 -5.30 -24.76
N LEU A 163 -12.85 -4.54 -23.83
CA LEU A 163 -14.31 -4.35 -23.75
C LEU A 163 -14.87 -3.63 -24.98
N PHE A 164 -14.17 -2.64 -25.54
CA PHE A 164 -14.59 -1.98 -26.78
C PHE A 164 -14.61 -2.95 -27.97
N THR A 165 -13.68 -3.90 -28.05
CA THR A 165 -13.70 -4.94 -29.11
C THR A 165 -14.83 -5.95 -28.94
N VAL A 166 -15.26 -6.20 -27.70
CA VAL A 166 -16.35 -7.12 -27.37
C VAL A 166 -17.72 -6.50 -27.66
N ASN A 167 -17.98 -5.34 -27.07
CA ASN A 167 -19.20 -4.57 -27.26
C ASN A 167 -18.94 -3.09 -26.90
N PRO A 168 -19.03 -2.15 -27.86
CA PRO A 168 -18.75 -0.74 -27.65
C PRO A 168 -19.59 -0.08 -26.55
N LEU A 169 -20.83 -0.54 -26.34
CA LEU A 169 -21.74 0.01 -25.34
C LEU A 169 -21.32 -0.38 -23.92
N LEU A 170 -20.93 -1.65 -23.72
CA LEU A 170 -20.36 -2.13 -22.45
C LEU A 170 -19.02 -1.44 -22.13
N GLY A 171 -18.17 -1.24 -23.15
CA GLY A 171 -16.91 -0.51 -23.01
C GLY A 171 -17.11 0.95 -22.58
N ALA A 172 -18.06 1.65 -23.19
CA ALA A 172 -18.36 3.04 -22.85
C ALA A 172 -18.87 3.20 -21.39
N ILE A 173 -19.74 2.30 -20.94
CA ILE A 173 -20.22 2.29 -19.55
C ILE A 173 -19.06 2.04 -18.58
N ALA A 174 -18.20 1.05 -18.85
CA ALA A 174 -17.06 0.75 -17.99
C ALA A 174 -16.08 1.93 -17.89
N VAL A 175 -15.80 2.61 -19.00
CA VAL A 175 -14.94 3.80 -19.01
C VAL A 175 -15.57 4.96 -18.24
N LEU A 176 -16.90 5.13 -18.26
CA LEU A 176 -17.61 6.14 -17.47
C LEU A 176 -17.58 5.88 -15.95
N VAL A 177 -17.48 4.62 -15.52
CA VAL A 177 -17.33 4.27 -14.10
C VAL A 177 -15.98 4.72 -13.54
N GLY A 178 -14.92 4.70 -14.35
CA GLY A 178 -13.58 5.17 -13.96
C GLY A 178 -13.54 6.60 -13.37
N PRO A 179 -13.97 7.64 -14.11
CA PRO A 179 -14.01 9.00 -13.61
C PRO A 179 -15.01 9.19 -12.46
N PHE A 180 -16.11 8.44 -12.43
CA PHE A 180 -17.03 8.48 -11.28
C PHE A 180 -16.35 7.99 -9.99
N GLN A 181 -15.59 6.90 -10.07
CA GLN A 181 -14.80 6.39 -8.94
C GLN A 181 -13.72 7.37 -8.48
N LEU A 182 -13.06 8.05 -9.42
CA LEU A 182 -12.07 9.10 -9.11
C LEU A 182 -12.73 10.30 -8.44
N LEU A 183 -13.89 10.74 -8.94
CA LEU A 183 -14.65 11.86 -8.38
C LEU A 183 -15.07 11.58 -6.94
N SER A 184 -15.61 10.38 -6.69
CA SER A 184 -15.98 9.91 -5.35
C SER A 184 -14.79 9.96 -4.39
N ASN A 185 -13.63 9.44 -4.81
CA ASN A 185 -12.40 9.51 -4.01
C ASN A 185 -11.94 10.95 -3.74
N LEU A 186 -12.03 11.84 -4.73
CA LEU A 186 -11.63 13.25 -4.57
C LEU A 186 -12.49 13.99 -3.56
N VAL A 187 -13.81 13.77 -3.59
CA VAL A 187 -14.75 14.38 -2.64
C VAL A 187 -14.46 13.89 -1.22
N MET A 188 -14.18 12.60 -1.04
CA MET A 188 -13.97 12.02 0.29
C MET A 188 -12.56 12.23 0.84
N ARG A 189 -11.56 12.51 -0.02
CA ARG A 189 -10.16 12.74 0.37
C ARG A 189 -10.00 13.79 1.47
N GLY A 190 -10.79 14.88 1.41
CA GLY A 190 -10.71 15.96 2.39
C GLY A 190 -11.06 15.48 3.80
N ARG A 191 -12.13 14.68 3.92
CA ARG A 191 -12.60 14.14 5.20
C ARG A 191 -11.64 13.11 5.79
N PHE A 192 -11.12 12.21 4.97
CA PHE A 192 -10.23 11.15 5.45
C PHE A 192 -8.85 11.65 5.87
N LYS A 193 -8.34 12.73 5.27
CA LYS A 193 -6.98 13.18 5.52
C LYS A 193 -6.76 13.56 6.98
N ASP A 194 -7.69 14.30 7.57
CA ASP A 194 -7.54 14.78 8.95
C ASP A 194 -7.71 13.63 9.95
N LEU A 195 -8.68 12.74 9.71
CA LEU A 195 -8.87 11.51 10.49
C LEU A 195 -7.64 10.59 10.46
N ILE A 196 -7.00 10.41 9.30
CA ILE A 196 -5.78 9.60 9.17
C ILE A 196 -4.62 10.24 9.95
N ALA A 197 -4.51 11.57 9.95
CA ALA A 197 -3.48 12.26 10.71
C ALA A 197 -3.70 12.11 12.22
N GLU A 198 -4.94 12.22 12.68
CA GLU A 198 -5.32 12.05 14.08
C GLU A 198 -5.09 10.62 14.56
N GLN A 199 -5.41 9.62 13.72
CA GLN A 199 -5.08 8.21 13.96
C GLN A 199 -3.59 7.96 14.13
N GLN A 200 -2.74 8.57 13.28
CA GLN A 200 -1.28 8.43 13.41
C GLN A 200 -0.75 9.10 14.68
N ALA A 201 -1.29 10.27 15.05
CA ALA A 201 -0.91 10.97 16.27
C ALA A 201 -1.27 10.15 17.52
N ASN A 202 -2.49 9.64 17.60
CA ASN A 202 -2.94 8.79 18.69
C ASN A 202 -2.12 7.48 18.78
N GLY A 203 -1.81 6.86 17.64
CA GLY A 203 -0.91 5.69 17.61
C GLY A 203 0.47 5.99 18.20
N GLY A 204 1.03 7.17 17.90
CA GLY A 204 2.28 7.64 18.49
C GLY A 204 2.19 7.86 20.00
N GLU A 205 1.06 8.39 20.50
CA GLU A 205 0.81 8.59 21.93
C GLU A 205 0.72 7.27 22.70
N VAL A 206 0.10 6.24 22.11
CA VAL A 206 0.10 4.88 22.67
C VAL A 206 1.52 4.34 22.80
N PHE A 207 2.34 4.47 21.76
CA PHE A 207 3.74 4.05 21.81
C PHE A 207 4.53 4.82 22.87
N PHE A 208 4.31 6.13 22.98
CA PHE A 208 4.94 6.98 23.99
C PHE A 208 4.64 6.50 25.41
N HIS A 209 3.35 6.32 25.74
CA HIS A 209 2.96 5.86 27.07
C HIS A 209 3.50 4.46 27.40
N MET A 210 3.57 3.58 26.40
CA MET A 210 4.12 2.25 26.58
C MET A 210 5.64 2.29 26.84
N ASP A 211 6.41 3.04 26.05
CA ASP A 211 7.87 3.18 26.22
C ASP A 211 8.23 3.85 27.56
N GLU A 212 7.50 4.90 27.97
CA GLU A 212 7.69 5.58 29.26
C GLU A 212 7.40 4.64 30.44
N THR A 213 6.30 3.87 30.36
CA THR A 213 5.92 2.91 31.40
C THR A 213 6.93 1.77 31.51
N LEU A 214 7.42 1.24 30.39
CA LEU A 214 8.41 0.17 30.38
C LEU A 214 9.79 0.64 30.86
N SER A 215 10.20 1.85 30.46
CA SER A 215 11.45 2.46 30.90
C SER A 215 11.43 2.76 32.41
N GLY A 216 10.27 3.19 32.92
CA GLY A 216 10.03 3.53 34.34
C GLY A 216 9.41 2.39 35.16
N ILE A 217 9.49 1.14 34.70
CA ILE A 217 8.74 0.04 35.32
C ILE A 217 9.16 -0.21 36.77
N ARG A 218 10.42 0.09 37.10
CA ARG A 218 10.96 -0.05 38.45
C ARG A 218 10.32 0.97 39.38
N GLU A 219 10.19 2.22 38.96
CA GLU A 219 9.54 3.29 39.71
C GLU A 219 8.06 3.01 39.92
N VAL A 220 7.38 2.51 38.87
CA VAL A 220 5.96 2.12 38.96
C VAL A 220 5.77 1.02 40.01
N LYS A 221 6.63 0.00 40.02
CA LYS A 221 6.58 -1.10 40.98
C LYS A 221 6.91 -0.67 42.41
N MET A 222 7.93 0.17 42.58
CA MET A 222 8.33 0.66 43.91
C MET A 222 7.25 1.53 44.56
N ASN A 223 6.51 2.31 43.77
CA ASN A 223 5.45 3.18 44.26
C ASN A 223 4.04 2.54 44.19
N GLN A 224 3.93 1.26 43.80
CA GLN A 224 2.65 0.55 43.66
C GLN A 224 1.62 1.28 42.76
N LEU A 225 2.10 1.88 41.67
CA LEU A 225 1.30 2.73 40.77
C LEU A 225 0.62 1.97 39.63
N GLU A 226 0.65 0.63 39.62
CA GLU A 226 0.23 -0.17 38.47
C GLU A 226 -1.21 0.12 38.02
N GLN A 227 -2.14 0.22 38.96
CA GLN A 227 -3.54 0.50 38.64
C GLN A 227 -3.73 1.89 38.03
N SER A 228 -2.98 2.89 38.53
CA SER A 228 -3.06 4.27 38.03
C SER A 228 -2.52 4.40 36.60
N VAL A 229 -1.39 3.73 36.32
CA VAL A 229 -0.79 3.69 34.99
C VAL A 229 -1.69 2.94 34.02
N PHE A 230 -2.25 1.80 34.44
CA PHE A 230 -3.19 1.04 33.62
C PHE A 230 -4.45 1.84 33.29
N ALA A 231 -5.05 2.51 34.29
CA ALA A 231 -6.21 3.37 34.07
C ALA A 231 -5.91 4.56 33.14
N ARG A 232 -4.70 5.12 33.18
CA ARG A 232 -4.26 6.17 32.25
C ARG A 232 -4.11 5.62 30.83
N PHE A 233 -3.47 4.45 30.68
CA PHE A 233 -3.30 3.79 29.39
C PHE A 233 -4.65 3.40 28.76
N GLU A 234 -5.61 2.92 29.57
CA GLU A 234 -6.95 2.59 29.12
C GLU A 234 -7.68 3.80 28.51
N LYS A 235 -7.50 5.01 29.06
CA LYS A 235 -8.08 6.24 28.50
C LYS A 235 -7.54 6.54 27.10
N VAL A 236 -6.23 6.44 26.90
CA VAL A 236 -5.58 6.67 25.60
C VAL A 236 -6.05 5.64 24.58
N CYS A 237 -6.16 4.36 24.98
CA CYS A 237 -6.72 3.32 24.12
C CYS A 237 -8.19 3.59 23.74
N LYS A 238 -9.03 4.04 24.69
CA LYS A 238 -10.44 4.40 24.43
C LYS A 238 -10.58 5.57 23.47
N GLU A 239 -9.69 6.54 23.55
CA GLU A 239 -9.63 7.66 22.60
C GLU A 239 -9.29 7.18 21.19
N GLY A 240 -8.29 6.31 21.07
CA GLY A 240 -8.00 5.62 19.81
C GLY A 240 -9.18 4.83 19.23
N ILE A 241 -9.91 4.09 20.06
CA ILE A 241 -11.11 3.36 19.62
C ILE A 241 -12.17 4.33 19.11
N ARG A 242 -12.39 5.47 19.80
CA ARG A 242 -13.35 6.48 19.36
C ARG A 242 -13.00 7.01 17.97
N LEU A 243 -11.72 7.33 17.75
CA LEU A 243 -11.23 7.78 16.44
C LEU A 243 -11.44 6.72 15.35
N TRP A 244 -11.37 5.42 15.69
CA TRP A 244 -11.61 4.32 14.75
C TRP A 244 -13.09 4.14 14.40
N VAL A 245 -13.98 4.39 15.36
CA VAL A 245 -15.44 4.28 15.16
C VAL A 245 -16.01 5.52 14.47
N SER A 246 -15.38 6.69 14.63
CA SER A 246 -15.82 7.94 14.00
C SER A 246 -15.33 8.14 12.56
N ALA A 247 -14.43 7.27 12.07
CA ALA A 247 -13.88 7.30 10.71
C ALA A 247 -14.69 6.43 9.74
#